data_AF-A0A0C9V242-F1
#
_entry.id   AF-A0A0C9V242-F1
#
_cell.length_a   1.000
_cell.length_b   1.000
_cell.length_c   1.000
_cell.angle_alpha   90.00
_cell.angle_beta   90.00
_cell.angle_gamma   90.00
#
_symmetry.space_group_name_H-M   'P 1'
#
loop_
_entity.id
_entity.type
_entity.pdbx_description
1 polymer ?
#
loop_
_entity_poly.entity_id
_entity_poly.type
_entity_poly.pdbx_seq_one_letter_code
_entity_poly.pdbx_strand_id
1 'polypeptide(L)'
;MPPGLHSTHLWVISLYFAYRALTWTIQRALIRRLTILEDLPLLGKTWDLPQRIKRTAVICGGSVSGLLTARICSSHFEKVIIVEPEDWLLSQDAIQPDTLAYLKNKLIKNRRTRIPQWRIIHGYYPTVFLLLSRIFGLKALDEEVIGSGGR
;
A
#
# COMPACT_ATOMS: atom_id res chain seq x y z
N MET A 1 -50.71 2.22 -30.48
CA MET A 1 -49.46 2.16 -29.69
C MET A 1 -49.48 3.28 -28.67
N PRO A 2 -49.33 3.03 -27.37
CA PRO A 2 -49.49 4.07 -26.36
C PRO A 2 -48.28 5.04 -26.41
N PRO A 3 -48.51 6.35 -26.60
CA PRO A 3 -47.45 7.37 -26.77
C PRO A 3 -46.59 7.62 -25.52
N GLY A 4 -46.87 6.96 -24.39
CA GLY A 4 -46.16 7.13 -23.12
C GLY A 4 -44.89 6.29 -22.95
N LEU A 5 -44.68 5.25 -23.76
CA LEU A 5 -43.59 4.29 -23.53
C LEU A 5 -42.20 4.87 -23.88
N HIS A 6 -42.11 5.71 -24.91
CA HIS A 6 -40.82 6.32 -25.31
C HIS A 6 -40.29 7.34 -24.29
N SER A 7 -41.20 8.07 -23.61
CA SER A 7 -40.81 9.07 -22.61
C SER A 7 -40.21 8.41 -21.36
N THR A 8 -40.81 7.32 -20.87
CA THR A 8 -40.31 6.62 -19.67
C THR A 8 -38.93 6.00 -19.88
N HIS A 9 -38.65 5.44 -21.07
CA HIS A 9 -37.32 4.92 -21.40
C HIS A 9 -36.25 6.02 -21.42
N LEU A 10 -36.57 7.21 -21.94
CA LEU A 10 -35.64 8.35 -21.96
C LEU A 10 -35.30 8.83 -20.54
N TRP A 11 -36.28 8.87 -19.64
CA TRP A 11 -36.04 9.22 -18.22
C TRP A 11 -35.17 8.19 -17.51
N VAL A 12 -35.41 6.89 -17.73
CA VAL A 12 -34.58 5.82 -17.16
C VAL A 12 -33.14 5.90 -17.67
N ILE A 13 -32.97 6.15 -18.96
CA ILE A 13 -31.64 6.32 -19.57
C ILE A 13 -30.94 7.56 -18.99
N SER A 14 -31.65 8.69 -18.89
CA SER A 14 -31.11 9.92 -18.30
C SER A 14 -30.70 9.73 -16.83
N LEU A 15 -31.56 9.09 -16.03
CA LEU A 15 -31.28 8.78 -14.63
C LEU A 15 -30.08 7.84 -14.48
N TYR A 16 -29.95 6.84 -15.36
CA TYR A 16 -28.80 5.95 -15.40
C TYR A 16 -27.50 6.73 -15.69
N PHE A 17 -27.49 7.61 -16.67
CA PHE A 17 -26.32 8.45 -16.97
C PHE A 17 -25.98 9.41 -15.84
N ALA A 18 -26.98 10.04 -15.20
CA ALA A 18 -26.78 10.89 -14.04
C ALA A 18 -26.19 10.11 -12.85
N TYR A 19 -26.72 8.92 -12.56
CA TYR A 19 -26.17 8.02 -11.54
C TYR A 19 -24.74 7.58 -11.85
N ARG A 20 -24.44 7.24 -13.11
CA ARG A 20 -23.09 6.88 -13.57
C ARG A 20 -22.11 8.05 -13.43
N ALA A 21 -22.53 9.26 -13.77
CA ALA A 21 -21.70 10.47 -13.59
C ALA A 21 -21.44 10.76 -12.11
N LEU A 22 -22.47 10.67 -11.27
CA LEU A 22 -22.36 10.86 -9.83
C LEU A 22 -21.43 9.82 -9.19
N THR A 23 -21.63 8.54 -9.49
CA THR A 23 -20.78 7.47 -8.95
C THR A 23 -19.33 7.60 -9.42
N TRP A 24 -19.09 7.98 -10.68
CA TRP A 24 -17.75 8.23 -11.21
C TRP A 24 -17.06 9.42 -10.54
N THR A 25 -17.77 10.52 -10.28
CA THR A 25 -17.19 11.69 -9.60
C THR A 25 -16.83 11.37 -8.14
N ILE A 26 -17.73 10.71 -7.42
CA ILE A 26 -17.48 10.25 -6.04
C ILE A 26 -16.30 9.27 -6.02
N GLN A 27 -16.29 8.29 -6.91
CA GLN A 27 -15.21 7.31 -6.98
C GLN A 27 -13.86 7.98 -7.25
N ARG A 28 -13.78 8.93 -8.19
CA ARG A 28 -12.55 9.70 -8.42
C ARG A 28 -12.13 10.49 -7.19
N ALA A 29 -13.06 11.16 -6.51
CA ALA A 29 -12.76 11.91 -5.30
C ALA A 29 -12.23 11.00 -4.18
N LEU A 30 -12.82 9.81 -4.01
CA LEU A 30 -12.37 8.82 -3.05
C LEU A 30 -10.99 8.26 -3.40
N ILE A 31 -10.74 7.89 -4.66
CA ILE A 31 -9.43 7.41 -5.12
C ILE A 31 -8.35 8.46 -4.83
N ARG A 32 -8.61 9.73 -5.17
CA ARG A 32 -7.69 10.85 -4.91
C ARG A 32 -7.38 11.07 -3.44
N ARG A 33 -8.37 10.91 -2.57
CA ARG A 33 -8.23 11.22 -1.14
C ARG A 33 -7.73 10.05 -0.30
N LEU A 34 -8.05 8.82 -0.71
CA LEU A 34 -7.83 7.62 0.11
C LEU A 34 -6.75 6.69 -0.45
N THR A 35 -6.26 6.92 -1.67
CA THR A 35 -5.27 6.03 -2.29
C THR A 35 -4.04 6.81 -2.77
N ILE A 36 -2.92 6.10 -2.86
CA ILE A 36 -1.63 6.63 -3.32
C ILE A 36 -1.49 6.70 -4.85
N LEU A 37 -2.54 6.36 -5.61
CA LEU A 37 -2.42 6.11 -7.05
C LEU A 37 -1.99 7.36 -7.84
N GLU A 38 -2.45 8.54 -7.46
CA GLU A 38 -2.03 9.79 -8.11
C GLU A 38 -0.61 10.24 -7.68
N ASP A 39 -0.13 9.80 -6.52
CA ASP A 39 1.20 10.10 -6.00
C ASP A 39 2.27 9.13 -6.51
N LEU A 40 1.85 7.97 -7.02
CA LEU A 40 2.74 6.91 -7.49
C LEU A 40 3.78 7.37 -8.52
N PRO A 41 3.46 8.22 -9.52
CA PRO A 41 4.45 8.73 -10.47
C PRO A 41 5.53 9.61 -9.83
N LEU A 42 5.23 10.22 -8.68
CA LEU A 42 6.14 11.09 -7.92
C LEU A 42 7.14 10.27 -7.08
N LEU A 43 6.82 9.01 -6.76
CA LEU A 43 7.72 8.14 -6.04
C LEU A 43 9.01 7.90 -6.81
N GLY A 44 10.13 7.89 -6.08
CA GLY A 44 11.47 7.72 -6.66
C GLY A 44 11.99 8.95 -7.40
N LYS A 45 11.20 10.01 -7.58
CA LYS A 45 11.72 11.29 -8.06
C LYS A 45 12.44 11.98 -6.90
N THR A 46 13.76 11.94 -6.93
CA THR A 46 14.56 12.96 -6.23
C THR A 46 14.17 14.29 -6.83
N TRP A 47 13.60 15.17 -6.02
CA TRP A 47 13.45 16.56 -6.42
C TRP A 47 14.84 17.09 -6.76
N ASP A 48 14.96 17.94 -7.78
CA ASP A 48 16.17 18.72 -8.11
C ASP A 48 16.47 19.76 -7.02
N LEU A 49 16.28 19.39 -5.76
CA LEU A 49 16.76 20.15 -4.63
C LEU A 49 18.28 20.02 -4.64
N PRO A 50 19.03 21.14 -4.66
CA PRO A 50 20.48 21.10 -4.71
C PRO A 50 21.09 20.30 -3.56
N GLN A 51 20.38 20.16 -2.42
CA GLN A 51 20.78 19.34 -1.28
C GLN A 51 19.55 18.75 -0.55
N ARG A 52 19.74 17.57 0.08
CA ARG A 52 18.78 17.00 1.03
C ARG A 52 18.56 17.95 2.22
N ILE A 53 17.38 17.89 2.83
CA ILE A 53 17.04 18.63 4.04
C ILE A 53 17.97 18.17 5.16
N LYS A 54 18.79 19.08 5.71
CA LYS A 54 19.73 18.85 6.83
C LYS A 54 19.01 18.70 8.17
N ARG A 55 18.11 17.74 8.25
CA ARG A 55 17.30 17.39 9.42
C ARG A 55 17.14 15.89 9.53
N THR A 56 16.70 15.45 10.70
CA THR A 56 16.42 14.05 10.99
C THR A 56 14.91 13.78 10.90
N ALA A 57 14.52 12.80 10.08
CA ALA A 57 13.18 12.21 10.13
C ALA A 57 13.18 11.03 11.10
N VAL A 58 12.24 11.01 12.04
CA VAL A 58 12.06 9.90 12.99
C VAL A 58 10.74 9.20 12.68
N ILE A 59 10.80 7.90 12.52
CA ILE A 59 9.66 7.06 12.11
C ILE A 59 9.43 6.04 13.20
N CYS A 60 8.28 6.13 13.86
CA CYS A 60 7.90 5.24 14.95
C CYS A 60 7.10 4.06 14.41
N GLY A 61 7.77 2.94 14.19
CA GLY A 61 7.21 1.69 13.65
C GLY A 61 8.01 1.17 12.46
N GLY A 62 8.43 -0.10 12.52
CA GLY A 62 9.17 -0.83 11.48
C GLY A 62 8.30 -1.81 10.69
N SER A 63 7.00 -1.52 10.55
CA SER A 63 6.10 -2.27 9.67
C SER A 63 6.40 -1.94 8.20
N VAL A 64 5.70 -2.60 7.25
CA VAL A 64 5.82 -2.28 5.82
C VAL A 64 5.57 -0.79 5.55
N SER A 65 4.56 -0.18 6.17
CA SER A 65 4.31 1.26 6.01
C SER A 65 5.44 2.13 6.58
N GLY A 66 6.01 1.75 7.73
CA GLY A 66 7.15 2.44 8.34
C GLY A 66 8.41 2.38 7.48
N LEU A 67 8.74 1.19 6.97
CA LEU A 67 9.90 0.99 6.08
C LEU A 67 9.75 1.74 4.75
N LEU A 68 8.57 1.72 4.15
CA LEU A 68 8.29 2.48 2.93
C LEU A 68 8.39 3.99 3.16
N THR A 69 7.85 4.47 4.29
CA THR A 69 7.99 5.88 4.70
C THR A 69 9.46 6.24 4.86
N ALA A 70 10.26 5.38 5.52
CA ALA A 70 11.68 5.60 5.70
C ALA A 70 12.44 5.67 4.39
N ARG A 71 12.10 4.81 3.44
CA ARG A 71 12.69 4.82 2.11
C ARG A 71 12.40 6.12 1.37
N ILE A 72 11.16 6.61 1.40
CA ILE A 72 10.81 7.91 0.79
C ILE A 72 11.57 9.03 1.50
N CYS A 73 11.50 9.11 2.83
CA CYS A 73 12.21 10.10 3.63
C CYS A 73 13.72 10.08 3.39
N SER A 74 14.31 8.92 3.06
CA SER A 74 15.74 8.80 2.77
C SER A 74 16.15 9.63 1.55
N SER A 75 15.25 9.90 0.62
CA SER A 75 15.52 10.77 -0.53
C SER A 75 15.42 12.26 -0.20
N HIS A 76 14.80 12.63 0.92
CA HIS A 76 14.51 14.03 1.29
C HIS A 76 15.31 14.54 2.48
N PHE A 77 15.54 13.71 3.49
CA PHE A 77 16.21 14.07 4.74
C PHE A 77 17.60 13.47 4.79
N GLU A 78 18.58 14.18 5.32
CA GLU A 78 19.95 13.70 5.49
C GLU A 78 20.01 12.45 6.40
N LYS A 79 19.23 12.47 7.50
CA LYS A 79 19.18 11.38 8.47
C LYS A 79 17.75 10.87 8.61
N VAL A 80 17.59 9.55 8.59
CA VAL A 80 16.31 8.87 8.84
C VAL A 80 16.54 7.81 9.90
N ILE A 81 15.73 7.84 10.97
CA ILE A 81 15.79 6.90 12.08
C ILE A 81 14.45 6.19 12.17
N ILE A 82 14.49 4.86 12.23
CA ILE A 82 13.31 4.03 12.49
C ILE A 82 13.40 3.55 13.93
N VAL A 83 12.34 3.76 14.70
CA VAL A 83 12.18 3.29 16.07
C VAL A 83 11.16 2.19 16.06
N GLU A 84 11.59 0.96 16.32
CA GLU A 84 10.73 -0.22 16.42
C GLU A 84 10.85 -0.81 17.84
N PRO A 85 9.78 -0.73 18.65
CA PRO A 85 9.80 -1.22 20.03
C PRO A 85 9.78 -2.76 20.16
N GLU A 86 9.54 -3.50 19.07
CA GLU A 86 9.51 -4.96 19.09
C GLU A 86 10.88 -5.57 18.79
N ASP A 87 11.64 -5.85 19.84
CA ASP A 87 12.96 -6.49 19.79
C ASP A 87 12.96 -7.89 19.15
N TRP A 88 11.92 -8.67 19.42
CA TRP A 88 11.77 -10.03 18.93
C TRP A 88 11.62 -10.10 17.39
N LEU A 89 11.34 -8.99 16.70
CA LEU A 89 11.23 -8.96 15.23
C LEU A 89 12.55 -9.32 14.52
N LEU A 90 13.68 -9.14 15.19
CA LEU A 90 14.99 -9.52 14.67
C LEU A 90 15.35 -10.99 14.98
N SER A 91 14.50 -11.69 15.75
CA SER A 91 14.71 -13.11 16.04
C SER A 91 14.40 -13.97 14.81
N GLN A 92 15.04 -15.13 14.73
CA GLN A 92 14.80 -16.09 13.65
C GLN A 92 13.33 -16.55 13.59
N ASP A 93 12.69 -16.68 14.76
CA ASP A 93 11.26 -17.00 14.91
C ASP A 93 10.33 -15.96 14.26
N ALA A 94 10.76 -14.70 14.15
CA ALA A 94 9.98 -13.63 13.52
C ALA A 94 10.20 -13.54 12.01
N ILE A 95 11.42 -13.84 11.55
CA ILE A 95 11.80 -13.83 10.14
C ILE A 95 11.20 -15.04 9.41
N GLN A 96 11.21 -16.21 10.05
CA GLN A 96 10.64 -17.45 9.53
C GLN A 96 9.61 -18.00 10.52
N PRO A 97 8.40 -17.42 10.58
CA PRO A 97 7.39 -17.87 11.51
C PRO A 97 6.89 -19.27 11.12
N ASP A 98 6.89 -20.21 12.07
CA ASP A 98 6.19 -21.48 11.93
C ASP A 98 4.67 -21.24 11.97
N THR A 99 4.14 -20.95 10.79
CA THR A 99 2.72 -20.65 10.57
C THR A 99 1.82 -21.84 10.89
N LEU A 100 2.30 -23.08 10.69
CA LEU A 100 1.52 -24.29 10.99
C LEU A 100 1.42 -24.53 12.50
N ALA A 101 2.52 -24.39 13.23
CA ALA A 101 2.49 -24.48 14.69
C ALA A 101 1.64 -23.38 15.32
N TYR A 102 1.68 -22.16 14.78
CA TYR A 102 0.82 -21.05 15.20
C TYR A 102 -0.67 -21.37 15.01
N LEU A 103 -1.05 -21.87 13.82
CA LEU A 103 -2.44 -22.20 13.50
C LEU A 103 -2.97 -23.36 14.36
N LYS A 104 -2.13 -24.37 14.60
CA LYS A 104 -2.49 -25.56 15.38
C LYS A 104 -2.64 -25.24 16.87
N ASN A 105 -1.73 -24.45 17.42
CA ASN A 105 -1.68 -24.21 18.86
C ASN A 105 -2.49 -22.99 19.30
N LYS A 106 -2.89 -22.10 18.38
CA LYS A 106 -3.54 -20.80 18.68
C LYS A 106 -2.83 -19.95 19.74
N LEU A 107 -1.59 -20.30 20.06
CA LEU A 107 -0.78 -19.62 21.05
C LEU A 107 -0.05 -18.48 20.36
N ILE A 108 -0.58 -17.28 20.56
CA ILE A 108 0.13 -16.04 20.23
C ILE A 108 1.26 -15.90 21.26
N LYS A 109 2.44 -16.47 20.95
CA LYS A 109 3.61 -16.44 21.83
C LYS A 109 4.07 -15.00 22.13
N ASN A 110 3.94 -14.11 21.14
CA ASN A 110 4.20 -12.67 21.28
C ASN A 110 2.90 -11.89 21.08
N ARG A 111 2.43 -11.15 22.09
CA ARG A 111 1.11 -10.48 22.07
C ARG A 111 0.87 -9.57 20.84
N ARG A 112 1.92 -9.16 20.13
CA ARG A 112 1.88 -8.33 18.92
C ARG A 112 2.44 -9.02 17.67
N THR A 113 2.45 -10.35 17.60
CA THR A 113 2.94 -11.06 16.40
C THR A 113 2.20 -10.58 15.15
N ARG A 114 2.94 -10.15 14.12
CA ARG A 114 2.41 -9.66 12.83
C ARG A 114 1.59 -10.69 12.04
N ILE A 115 1.47 -11.94 12.51
CA ILE A 115 0.83 -13.06 11.81
C ILE A 115 -0.63 -12.78 11.38
N PRO A 116 -1.50 -12.09 12.16
CA PRO A 116 -2.82 -11.71 11.67
C PRO A 116 -2.77 -10.76 10.47
N GLN A 117 -1.69 -9.96 10.32
CA GLN A 117 -1.56 -8.98 9.25
C GLN A 117 -1.24 -9.65 7.90
N TRP A 118 -0.47 -10.75 7.88
CA TRP A 118 -0.13 -11.48 6.64
C TRP A 118 -1.37 -11.96 5.86
N ARG A 119 -2.41 -12.44 6.56
CA ARG A 119 -3.68 -12.85 5.91
C ARG A 119 -4.63 -11.68 5.63
N ILE A 120 -4.49 -10.54 6.29
CA ILE A 120 -5.36 -9.36 6.09
C ILE A 120 -4.80 -8.42 4.99
N ILE A 121 -3.56 -8.63 4.53
CA ILE A 121 -2.89 -7.84 3.47
C ILE A 121 -3.51 -8.01 2.07
N HIS A 122 -4.54 -8.83 1.87
CA HIS A 122 -5.13 -9.07 0.54
C HIS A 122 -5.83 -7.87 -0.14
N GLY A 123 -5.97 -6.72 0.52
CA GLY A 123 -6.45 -5.48 -0.11
C GLY A 123 -5.36 -4.62 -0.78
N TYR A 124 -4.07 -4.87 -0.50
CA TYR A 124 -2.98 -3.96 -0.86
C TYR A 124 -2.09 -4.43 -2.03
N TYR A 125 -2.28 -5.65 -2.54
CA TYR A 125 -1.33 -6.31 -3.43
C TYR A 125 -0.93 -5.52 -4.68
N PRO A 126 -1.87 -4.98 -5.49
CA PRO A 126 -1.48 -4.24 -6.69
C PRO A 126 -0.74 -2.94 -6.34
N THR A 127 -1.24 -2.21 -5.34
CA THR A 127 -0.64 -0.92 -4.94
C THR A 127 0.73 -1.06 -4.32
N VAL A 128 0.97 -2.11 -3.52
CA VAL A 128 2.28 -2.36 -2.91
C VAL A 128 3.27 -2.79 -3.97
N PHE A 129 2.89 -3.68 -4.89
CA PHE A 129 3.75 -4.05 -6.03
C PHE A 129 4.11 -2.85 -6.90
N LEU A 130 3.12 -2.04 -7.26
CA LEU A 130 3.32 -0.82 -8.05
C LEU A 130 4.24 0.19 -7.33
N LEU A 131 4.12 0.31 -6.02
CA LEU A 131 4.97 1.18 -5.21
C LEU A 131 6.41 0.64 -5.12
N LEU A 132 6.58 -0.66 -4.84
CA LEU A 132 7.90 -1.29 -4.77
C LEU A 132 8.63 -1.24 -6.11
N SER A 133 7.93 -1.53 -7.22
CA SER A 133 8.52 -1.49 -8.56
C SER A 133 8.96 -0.08 -8.94
N ARG A 134 8.27 0.95 -8.42
CA ARG A 134 8.66 2.35 -8.62
C ARG A 134 9.86 2.77 -7.78
N ILE A 135 9.98 2.27 -6.55
CA ILE A 135 11.05 2.62 -5.60
C ILE A 135 12.36 1.89 -5.90
N PHE A 136 12.29 0.60 -6.21
CA PHE A 136 13.45 -0.27 -6.40
C PHE A 136 13.74 -0.57 -7.88
N GLY A 137 12.82 -0.24 -8.76
CA GLY A 137 12.87 -0.63 -10.17
C GLY A 137 12.23 -2.01 -10.37
N LEU A 138 11.53 -2.17 -11.48
CA LEU A 138 10.78 -3.39 -11.80
C LEU A 138 11.70 -4.62 -11.84
N LYS A 139 12.83 -4.51 -12.55
CA LYS A 139 13.77 -5.63 -12.73
C LYS A 139 14.36 -6.15 -11.41
N ALA A 140 14.80 -5.24 -10.54
CA ALA A 140 15.37 -5.62 -9.25
C ALA A 140 14.32 -6.24 -8.33
N LEU A 141 13.08 -5.75 -8.38
CA LEU A 141 11.98 -6.33 -7.63
C LEU A 141 11.64 -7.74 -8.14
N ASP A 142 11.55 -7.93 -9.45
CA ASP A 142 11.25 -9.23 -10.04
C ASP A 142 12.33 -10.28 -9.69
N GLU A 143 13.61 -9.89 -9.76
CA GLU A 143 14.74 -10.74 -9.34
C GLU A 143 14.63 -11.16 -7.86
N GLU A 144 14.28 -10.23 -6.97
CA GLU A 144 14.09 -10.50 -5.54
C GLU A 144 12.88 -11.41 -5.26
N VAL A 145 11.77 -11.18 -5.97
CA VAL A 145 10.55 -11.99 -5.86
C VAL A 145 10.83 -13.43 -6.30
N ILE A 146 11.51 -13.61 -7.43
CA ILE A 146 11.92 -14.92 -7.94
C ILE A 146 12.91 -15.59 -6.97
N GLY A 147 13.91 -14.84 -6.49
CA GLY A 147 14.90 -15.33 -5.52
C GLY A 147 14.28 -15.77 -4.20
N SER A 148 13.16 -15.17 -3.80
CA SER A 148 12.38 -15.52 -2.61
C SER A 148 11.40 -16.68 -2.83
N GLY A 149 11.39 -17.30 -4.01
CA GLY A 149 10.47 -18.39 -4.36
C GLY A 149 9.07 -17.93 -4.76
N GLY A 150 8.89 -16.64 -5.03
CA GLY A 150 7.70 -16.08 -5.67
C GLY A 150 7.59 -16.48 -7.13
N ARG A 151 6.39 -16.33 -7.70
CA ARG A 151 6.09 -16.57 -9.12
C ARG A 151 5.84 -15.26 -9.84
#